data_AF-A0A226EE36-F1
#
_entry.id   AF-A0A226EE36-F1
#
_cell.length_a   1.000
_cell.length_b   1.000
_cell.length_c   1.000
_cell.angle_alpha   90.00
_cell.angle_beta   90.00
_cell.angle_gamma   90.00
#
_symmetry.space_group_name_H-M   'P 1'
#
loop_
_entity.id
_entity.type
_entity.pdbx_description
1 polymer ?
#
loop_
_entity_poly.entity_id
_entity_poly.type
_entity_poly.pdbx_seq_one_letter_code
_entity_poly.pdbx_strand_id
1 'polypeptide(L)'
;MGRSSKDKRDIFYRLAKEEGWRARSAFKLLQIHEQFGILNQVSRAVDLCAAPGSWSQVLAQTLKGKDGAGGEGQIVAVDLQAMAPIPGVHILQGDITSEATATQIIQLLGNSKADIVVCDGAPDVTGLHHLDEYLQAQLLLSALNISTCVLAPGGSFIAKMFRSSKAGVEAIHSRVSIFFKDVVIAKPRSSRASSIESFIVARQFSLPPDYTPSLSAIPFTPHQQGENATYNEKLLIPFITCGDLRGWDGDTSYPLPEGYSVLEPVQGPISPAYEEAVKRRRGYQAEPSSSSSTSVLPKSDPPTVTSTMDVTLNFGGGAELLVGGKKQQIIPLPTGSSIKNLLEWMISDHGVVKERPELLILNDDVRPGILVLINDTDWELCDKTVYLLQPGDEVTFISTLHGG
;
A
#
# COMPACT_ATOMS: atom_id res chain seq x y z
N MET A 1 4.29 -31.45 13.17
CA MET A 1 3.05 -30.84 12.62
C MET A 1 3.26 -29.34 12.55
N GLY A 2 3.62 -28.81 11.39
CA GLY A 2 3.87 -27.38 11.19
C GLY A 2 2.54 -26.61 11.17
N ARG A 3 2.30 -25.78 12.18
CA ARG A 3 1.25 -24.77 12.14
C ARG A 3 1.60 -23.78 11.03
N SER A 4 0.75 -23.71 10.00
CA SER A 4 1.01 -22.95 8.77
C SER A 4 1.34 -21.47 9.03
N SER A 5 2.07 -20.84 8.11
CA SER A 5 2.34 -19.38 8.04
C SER A 5 1.09 -18.50 8.18
N LYS A 6 -0.12 -19.05 8.01
CA LYS A 6 -1.40 -18.39 8.24
C LYS A 6 -1.63 -17.97 9.71
N ASP A 7 -0.95 -18.60 10.67
CA ASP A 7 -1.04 -18.33 12.12
C ASP A 7 -0.24 -17.09 12.57
N LYS A 8 0.71 -16.62 11.74
CA LYS A 8 1.56 -15.45 12.01
C LYS A 8 1.05 -14.16 11.38
N ARG A 9 -0.22 -14.13 10.93
CA ARG A 9 -0.78 -12.93 10.31
C ARG A 9 -0.90 -11.80 11.31
N ASP A 10 -0.58 -10.61 10.81
CA ASP A 10 -0.61 -9.36 11.53
C ASP A 10 -1.93 -9.19 12.30
N ILE A 11 -1.84 -8.85 13.59
CA ILE A 11 -3.00 -8.71 14.48
C ILE A 11 -4.03 -7.72 13.92
N PHE A 12 -3.59 -6.59 13.37
CA PHE A 12 -4.51 -5.59 12.80
C PHE A 12 -5.15 -6.05 11.50
N TYR A 13 -4.53 -6.98 10.77
CA TYR A 13 -5.16 -7.62 9.62
C TYR A 13 -6.28 -8.58 10.03
N ARG A 14 -6.07 -9.33 11.12
CA ARG A 14 -7.13 -10.21 11.68
C ARG A 14 -8.28 -9.39 12.24
N LEU A 15 -7.98 -8.41 13.09
CA LEU A 15 -8.97 -7.50 13.66
C LEU A 15 -9.76 -6.77 12.56
N ALA A 16 -9.11 -6.39 11.46
CA ALA A 16 -9.82 -5.75 10.34
C ALA A 16 -10.93 -6.65 9.78
N LYS A 17 -10.64 -7.94 9.60
CA LYS A 17 -11.63 -8.89 9.10
C LYS A 17 -12.72 -9.19 10.12
N GLU A 18 -12.35 -9.33 11.38
CA GLU A 18 -13.28 -9.58 12.49
C GLU A 18 -14.25 -8.41 12.69
N GLU A 19 -13.77 -7.17 12.54
CA GLU A 19 -14.55 -5.94 12.72
C GLU A 19 -15.20 -5.45 11.41
N GLY A 20 -14.99 -6.11 10.27
CA GLY A 20 -15.62 -5.71 9.01
C GLY A 20 -14.94 -4.52 8.28
N TRP A 21 -13.69 -4.22 8.61
CA TRP A 21 -12.85 -3.26 7.87
C TRP A 21 -12.26 -3.90 6.61
N ARG A 22 -12.31 -3.17 5.48
CA ARG A 22 -11.74 -3.60 4.19
C ARG A 22 -10.23 -3.79 4.24
N ALA A 23 -9.55 -3.02 5.08
CA ALA A 23 -8.11 -3.13 5.29
C ALA A 23 -7.73 -2.75 6.72
N ARG A 24 -6.59 -3.28 7.16
CA ARG A 24 -5.98 -2.95 8.45
C ARG A 24 -5.62 -1.47 8.61
N SER A 25 -5.53 -0.70 7.52
CA SER A 25 -5.22 0.72 7.59
C SER A 25 -6.33 1.53 8.26
N ALA A 26 -7.55 0.99 8.40
CA ALA A 26 -8.60 1.60 9.23
C ALA A 26 -8.13 1.94 10.65
N PHE A 27 -7.36 1.04 11.29
CA PHE A 27 -6.84 1.24 12.64
C PHE A 27 -5.86 2.42 12.74
N LYS A 28 -5.20 2.81 11.64
CA LYS A 28 -4.30 3.97 11.62
C LYS A 28 -5.09 5.26 11.82
N LEU A 29 -6.16 5.45 11.05
CA LEU A 29 -7.03 6.62 11.19
C LEU A 29 -7.75 6.62 12.54
N LEU A 30 -8.22 5.46 13.02
CA LEU A 30 -8.84 5.35 14.34
C LEU A 30 -7.89 5.78 15.46
N GLN A 31 -6.63 5.31 15.45
CA GLN A 31 -5.62 5.68 16.45
C GLN A 31 -5.20 7.15 16.36
N ILE A 32 -5.10 7.70 15.14
CA ILE A 32 -4.87 9.15 14.95
C ILE A 32 -6.06 9.93 15.51
N HIS A 33 -7.29 9.49 15.22
CA HIS A 33 -8.49 10.14 15.73
C HIS A 33 -8.55 10.11 17.26
N GLU A 34 -8.27 8.97 17.89
CA GLU A 34 -8.21 8.83 19.35
C GLU A 34 -7.22 9.82 19.97
N GLN A 35 -6.03 9.98 19.36
CA GLN A 35 -4.98 10.86 19.87
C GLN A 35 -5.31 12.36 19.70
N PHE A 36 -5.90 12.75 18.57
CA PHE A 36 -6.02 14.15 18.18
C PHE A 36 -7.46 14.70 18.19
N GLY A 37 -8.48 13.85 18.35
CA GLY A 37 -9.88 14.24 18.25
C GLY A 37 -10.29 14.77 16.87
N ILE A 38 -9.53 14.43 15.83
CA ILE A 38 -9.58 15.11 14.52
C ILE A 38 -10.92 14.98 13.77
N LEU A 39 -11.72 13.97 14.10
CA LEU A 39 -13.04 13.73 13.50
C LEU A 39 -14.22 14.23 14.38
N ASN A 40 -13.94 14.87 15.52
CA ASN A 40 -14.99 15.26 16.48
C ASN A 40 -16.01 16.24 15.91
N GLN A 41 -15.54 17.25 15.18
CA GLN A 41 -16.37 18.34 14.64
C GLN A 41 -16.40 18.33 13.10
N VAL A 42 -16.26 17.14 12.50
CA VAL A 42 -16.29 16.97 11.05
C VAL A 42 -17.72 16.62 10.62
N SER A 43 -18.24 17.37 9.65
CA SER A 43 -19.49 17.05 8.95
C SER A 43 -19.25 16.72 7.48
N ARG A 44 -18.20 17.27 6.86
CA ARG A 44 -17.81 17.04 5.47
C ARG A 44 -16.39 16.51 5.39
N ALA A 45 -16.20 15.32 4.82
CA ALA A 45 -14.90 14.69 4.69
C ALA A 45 -14.57 14.31 3.25
N VAL A 46 -13.29 14.40 2.90
CA VAL A 46 -12.76 13.91 1.63
C VAL A 46 -11.67 12.88 1.93
N ASP A 47 -11.77 11.70 1.32
CA ASP A 47 -10.77 10.63 1.38
C ASP A 47 -10.10 10.52 0.00
N LEU A 48 -8.82 10.87 -0.09
CA LEU A 48 -8.03 10.85 -1.33
C LEU A 48 -7.19 9.58 -1.40
N CYS A 49 -7.04 9.03 -2.61
CA CYS A 49 -6.39 7.74 -2.83
C CYS A 49 -7.00 6.66 -1.93
N ALA A 50 -8.34 6.63 -1.93
CA ALA A 50 -9.13 5.95 -0.92
C ALA A 50 -9.16 4.42 -1.07
N ALA A 51 -8.87 3.86 -2.26
CA ALA A 51 -9.05 2.43 -2.51
C ALA A 51 -8.20 1.57 -1.54
N PRO A 52 -8.76 0.49 -0.93
CA PRO A 52 -10.08 -0.10 -1.17
C PRO A 52 -11.22 0.53 -0.33
N GLY A 53 -10.96 1.57 0.46
CA GLY A 53 -11.97 2.37 1.16
C GLY A 53 -12.02 2.18 2.67
N SER A 54 -10.94 1.70 3.30
CA SER A 54 -10.94 1.45 4.74
C SER A 54 -11.04 2.74 5.57
N TRP A 55 -10.40 3.84 5.14
CA TRP A 55 -10.53 5.16 5.78
C TRP A 55 -11.91 5.76 5.53
N SER A 56 -12.46 5.60 4.32
CA SER A 56 -13.85 5.92 4.01
C SER A 56 -14.86 5.22 4.91
N GLN A 57 -14.64 3.93 5.25
CA GLN A 57 -15.49 3.24 6.24
C GLN A 57 -15.38 3.88 7.63
N VAL A 58 -14.16 4.22 8.07
CA VAL A 58 -13.95 4.87 9.37
C VAL A 58 -14.67 6.22 9.41
N LEU A 59 -14.57 7.02 8.35
CA LEU A 59 -15.29 8.28 8.22
C LEU A 59 -16.81 8.06 8.27
N ALA A 60 -17.34 7.12 7.48
CA ALA A 60 -18.78 6.83 7.45
C ALA A 60 -19.32 6.40 8.83
N GLN A 61 -18.59 5.55 9.55
CA GLN A 61 -18.98 5.12 10.88
C GLN A 61 -18.88 6.24 11.92
N THR A 62 -17.88 7.11 11.80
CA THR A 62 -17.63 8.20 12.77
C THR A 62 -18.57 9.40 12.57
N LEU A 63 -18.97 9.68 11.34
CA LEU A 63 -19.86 10.80 10.99
C LEU A 63 -21.34 10.42 11.05
N LYS A 64 -21.67 9.13 11.17
CA LYS A 64 -23.06 8.65 11.24
C LYS A 64 -23.81 9.30 12.41
N GLY A 65 -24.99 9.87 12.13
CA GLY A 65 -25.84 10.50 13.14
C GLY A 65 -25.30 11.83 13.69
N LYS A 66 -24.21 12.38 13.11
CA LYS A 66 -23.83 13.78 13.36
C LYS A 66 -24.64 14.66 12.42
N ASP A 67 -25.67 15.31 12.95
CA ASP A 67 -26.43 16.32 12.24
C ASP A 67 -25.58 17.60 12.13
N GLY A 68 -25.06 17.86 10.93
CA GLY A 68 -24.55 19.19 10.59
C GLY A 68 -25.71 20.15 10.27
N ALA A 69 -25.42 21.42 10.01
CA ALA A 69 -26.40 22.45 9.63
C ALA A 69 -27.15 22.18 8.28
N GLY A 70 -27.15 20.94 7.76
CA GLY A 70 -27.76 20.57 6.49
C GLY A 70 -28.01 19.07 6.26
N GLY A 71 -27.90 18.19 7.27
CA GLY A 71 -28.19 16.75 7.14
C GLY A 71 -27.07 15.81 7.59
N GLU A 72 -27.17 14.52 7.22
CA GLU A 72 -26.16 13.49 7.47
C GLU A 72 -24.77 13.91 6.95
N GLY A 73 -23.71 13.45 7.62
CA GLY A 73 -22.33 13.75 7.22
C GLY A 73 -22.06 13.38 5.75
N GLN A 74 -21.44 14.30 5.01
CA GLN A 74 -21.15 14.12 3.58
C GLN A 74 -19.70 13.67 3.40
N ILE A 75 -19.51 12.55 2.70
CA ILE A 75 -18.19 11.95 2.48
C ILE A 75 -17.99 11.74 0.99
N VAL A 76 -16.86 12.22 0.47
CA VAL A 76 -16.43 11.96 -0.91
C VAL A 76 -15.11 11.20 -0.89
N ALA A 77 -15.10 10.00 -1.46
CA ALA A 77 -13.91 9.18 -1.60
C ALA A 77 -13.43 9.22 -3.05
N VAL A 78 -12.14 9.50 -3.26
CA VAL A 78 -11.54 9.70 -4.57
C VAL A 78 -10.39 8.73 -4.77
N ASP A 79 -10.40 7.99 -5.88
CA ASP A 79 -9.28 7.14 -6.28
C ASP A 79 -9.22 7.01 -7.80
N LEU A 80 -8.05 6.67 -8.35
CA LEU A 80 -7.92 6.30 -9.75
C LEU A 80 -8.54 4.91 -10.02
N GLN A 81 -8.47 4.02 -9.04
CA GLN A 81 -9.04 2.67 -9.09
C GLN A 81 -10.52 2.68 -8.75
N ALA A 82 -11.27 1.79 -9.39
CA ALA A 82 -12.67 1.56 -9.04
C ALA A 82 -12.78 0.96 -7.62
N MET A 83 -13.66 1.54 -6.82
CA MET A 83 -13.88 1.12 -5.43
C MET A 83 -15.33 0.65 -5.23
N ALA A 84 -15.50 -0.42 -4.45
CA ALA A 84 -16.84 -0.92 -4.12
C ALA A 84 -17.63 0.06 -3.27
N PRO A 85 -18.96 0.18 -3.47
CA PRO A 85 -19.81 1.14 -2.76
C PRO A 85 -19.69 0.99 -1.24
N ILE A 86 -19.65 2.12 -0.53
CA ILE A 86 -19.71 2.20 0.94
C ILE A 86 -20.96 3.01 1.29
N PRO A 87 -21.87 2.49 2.14
CA PRO A 87 -23.06 3.25 2.55
C PRO A 87 -22.69 4.61 3.15
N GLY A 88 -23.35 5.68 2.69
CA GLY A 88 -23.09 7.05 3.14
C GLY A 88 -21.85 7.72 2.53
N VAL A 89 -21.21 7.12 1.53
CA VAL A 89 -20.02 7.66 0.87
C VAL A 89 -20.25 7.82 -0.64
N HIS A 90 -20.03 9.02 -1.15
CA HIS A 90 -19.94 9.26 -2.60
C HIS A 90 -18.58 8.79 -3.10
N ILE A 91 -18.57 7.83 -4.02
CA ILE A 91 -17.34 7.33 -4.64
C ILE A 91 -17.14 8.04 -5.97
N LEU A 92 -16.00 8.70 -6.11
CA LEU A 92 -15.57 9.37 -7.32
C LEU A 92 -14.29 8.70 -7.85
N GLN A 93 -14.38 8.12 -9.04
CA GLN A 93 -13.18 7.68 -9.74
C GLN A 93 -12.55 8.87 -10.45
N GLY A 94 -11.38 9.33 -10.01
CA GLY A 94 -10.78 10.57 -10.51
C GLY A 94 -9.32 10.75 -10.13
N ASP A 95 -8.63 11.57 -10.93
CA ASP A 95 -7.25 11.95 -10.70
C ASP A 95 -7.20 13.18 -9.78
N ILE A 96 -6.52 13.07 -8.64
CA ILE A 96 -6.40 14.15 -7.65
C ILE A 96 -5.59 15.35 -8.16
N THR A 97 -4.90 15.23 -9.29
CA THR A 97 -4.18 16.33 -9.95
C THR A 97 -5.07 17.14 -10.89
N SER A 98 -6.31 16.70 -11.14
CA SER A 98 -7.23 17.33 -12.09
C SER A 98 -8.19 18.34 -11.45
N GLU A 99 -8.35 19.50 -12.09
CA GLU A 99 -9.35 20.53 -11.72
C GLU A 99 -10.79 20.02 -11.80
N ALA A 100 -11.05 19.09 -12.72
CA ALA A 100 -12.36 18.45 -12.84
C ALA A 100 -12.70 17.67 -11.55
N THR A 101 -11.73 16.94 -11.00
CA THR A 101 -11.89 16.18 -9.75
C THR A 101 -12.17 17.11 -8.58
N ALA A 102 -11.42 18.20 -8.44
CA ALA A 102 -11.67 19.19 -7.38
C ALA A 102 -13.08 19.82 -7.47
N THR A 103 -13.52 20.13 -8.69
CA THR A 103 -14.86 20.68 -8.94
C THR A 103 -15.95 19.68 -8.57
N GLN A 104 -15.79 18.41 -8.97
CA GLN A 104 -16.76 17.36 -8.67
C GLN A 104 -16.84 17.05 -7.17
N ILE A 105 -15.70 17.06 -6.45
CA ILE A 105 -15.69 16.92 -4.98
C ILE A 105 -16.57 18.00 -4.35
N ILE A 106 -16.38 19.26 -4.72
CA ILE A 106 -17.15 20.38 -4.17
C ILE A 106 -18.64 20.25 -4.50
N GLN A 107 -18.98 19.83 -5.72
CA GLN A 107 -20.37 19.59 -6.12
C GLN A 107 -21.03 18.49 -5.28
N LEU A 108 -20.35 17.36 -5.07
CA LEU A 108 -20.83 16.25 -4.24
C LEU A 108 -20.95 16.64 -2.76
N LEU A 109 -20.16 17.59 -2.28
CA LEU A 109 -20.27 18.20 -0.95
C LEU A 109 -21.32 19.35 -0.91
N GLY A 110 -22.27 19.39 -1.84
CA GLY A 110 -23.34 20.40 -1.84
C GLY A 110 -22.83 21.83 -2.05
N ASN A 111 -21.80 21.99 -2.89
CA ASN A 111 -21.09 23.26 -3.13
C ASN A 111 -20.41 23.86 -1.88
N SER A 112 -20.11 23.02 -0.89
CA SER A 112 -19.37 23.40 0.31
C SER A 112 -17.95 22.80 0.31
N LYS A 113 -17.06 23.41 1.10
CA LYS A 113 -15.70 22.89 1.33
C LYS A 113 -15.70 21.84 2.43
N ALA A 114 -14.71 20.95 2.42
CA ALA A 114 -14.54 19.89 3.40
C ALA A 114 -13.98 20.41 4.73
N ASP A 115 -14.38 19.79 5.85
CA ASP A 115 -13.81 20.07 7.17
C ASP A 115 -12.51 19.29 7.38
N ILE A 116 -12.40 18.13 6.72
CA ILE A 116 -11.19 17.30 6.73
C ILE A 116 -10.92 16.70 5.36
N VAL A 117 -9.63 16.63 4.99
CA VAL A 117 -9.12 15.80 3.90
C VAL A 117 -8.17 14.76 4.49
N VAL A 118 -8.33 13.51 4.11
CA VAL A 118 -7.47 12.40 4.54
C VAL A 118 -6.88 11.68 3.32
N CYS A 119 -5.67 11.14 3.42
CA CYS A 119 -4.99 10.43 2.33
C CYS A 119 -4.06 9.33 2.87
N ASP A 120 -4.45 8.06 2.72
CA ASP A 120 -3.59 6.88 3.03
C ASP A 120 -2.90 6.35 1.76
N GLY A 121 -2.92 7.09 0.66
CA GLY A 121 -2.32 6.70 -0.61
C GLY A 121 -0.82 6.42 -0.51
N ALA A 122 -0.38 5.38 -1.21
CA ALA A 122 1.02 5.09 -1.43
C ALA A 122 1.24 4.59 -2.86
N PRO A 123 2.39 4.91 -3.50
CA PRO A 123 2.77 4.29 -4.75
C PRO A 123 3.11 2.81 -4.54
N ASP A 124 3.16 2.06 -5.63
CA ASP A 124 3.74 0.71 -5.60
C ASP A 124 5.20 0.79 -5.14
N VAL A 125 5.52 0.05 -4.09
CA VAL A 125 6.84 0.08 -3.45
C VAL A 125 7.82 -0.68 -4.34
N THR A 126 8.86 0.02 -4.82
CA THR A 126 9.88 -0.55 -5.69
C THR A 126 10.97 -1.31 -4.93
N GLY A 127 11.07 -1.08 -3.61
CA GLY A 127 12.15 -1.56 -2.76
C GLY A 127 13.38 -0.65 -2.76
N LEU A 128 13.40 0.37 -3.62
CA LEU A 128 14.41 1.43 -3.64
C LEU A 128 13.91 2.59 -2.77
N HIS A 129 14.23 2.56 -1.48
CA HIS A 129 13.68 3.48 -0.48
C HIS A 129 13.75 4.97 -0.85
N HIS A 130 14.82 5.43 -1.50
CA HIS A 130 14.95 6.82 -1.94
C HIS A 130 13.95 7.18 -3.05
N LEU A 131 13.72 6.26 -4.00
CA LEU A 131 12.73 6.43 -5.06
C LEU A 131 11.32 6.38 -4.47
N ASP A 132 11.05 5.41 -3.60
CA ASP A 132 9.76 5.24 -2.92
C ASP A 132 9.42 6.48 -2.08
N GLU A 133 10.39 7.05 -1.36
CA GLU A 133 10.24 8.32 -0.63
C GLU A 133 9.89 9.48 -1.57
N TYR A 134 10.59 9.59 -2.69
CA TYR A 134 10.33 10.64 -3.67
C TYR A 134 8.94 10.53 -4.27
N LEU A 135 8.51 9.33 -4.67
CA LEU A 135 7.19 9.08 -5.24
C LEU A 135 6.08 9.33 -4.21
N GLN A 136 6.27 8.87 -2.96
CA GLN A 136 5.34 9.16 -1.87
C GLN A 136 5.23 10.66 -1.60
N ALA A 137 6.36 11.38 -1.64
CA ALA A 137 6.39 12.83 -1.47
C ALA A 137 5.62 13.55 -2.59
N GLN A 138 5.78 13.13 -3.86
CA GLN A 138 4.99 13.69 -4.97
C GLN A 138 3.49 13.47 -4.77
N LEU A 139 3.09 12.26 -4.37
CA LEU A 139 1.68 11.95 -4.10
C LEU A 139 1.11 12.81 -2.97
N LEU A 140 1.87 12.98 -1.88
CA LEU A 140 1.49 13.83 -0.76
C LEU A 140 1.35 15.30 -1.20
N LEU A 141 2.27 15.82 -2.00
CA LEU A 141 2.20 17.20 -2.50
C LEU A 141 1.01 17.41 -3.44
N SER A 142 0.66 16.43 -4.28
CA SER A 142 -0.56 16.46 -5.08
C SER A 142 -1.81 16.47 -4.20
N ALA A 143 -1.84 15.63 -3.16
CA ALA A 143 -2.93 15.62 -2.18
C ALA A 143 -3.06 16.94 -1.40
N LEU A 144 -1.93 17.54 -1.02
CA LEU A 144 -1.91 18.88 -0.41
C LEU A 144 -2.44 19.93 -1.39
N ASN A 145 -2.05 19.86 -2.66
CA ASN A 145 -2.46 20.84 -3.68
C ASN A 145 -3.98 20.85 -3.86
N ILE A 146 -4.60 19.69 -4.09
CA ILE A 146 -6.07 19.62 -4.19
C ILE A 146 -6.76 19.99 -2.88
N SER A 147 -6.14 19.71 -1.72
CA SER A 147 -6.64 20.15 -0.43
C SER A 147 -6.74 21.67 -0.34
N THR A 148 -5.83 22.42 -0.97
CA THR A 148 -5.94 23.90 -1.02
C THR A 148 -7.21 24.37 -1.75
N CYS A 149 -7.70 23.57 -2.70
CA CYS A 149 -8.92 23.83 -3.43
C CYS A 149 -10.17 23.36 -2.70
N VAL A 150 -10.13 22.27 -1.92
CA VAL A 150 -11.36 21.64 -1.38
C VAL A 150 -11.58 21.84 0.13
N LEU A 151 -10.55 22.22 0.88
CA LEU A 151 -10.63 22.33 2.34
C LEU A 151 -11.19 23.70 2.79
N ALA A 152 -12.01 23.70 3.84
CA ALA A 152 -12.57 24.90 4.45
C ALA A 152 -11.53 25.57 5.38
N PRO A 153 -11.56 26.90 5.55
CA PRO A 153 -10.76 27.57 6.58
C PRO A 153 -10.98 26.94 7.96
N GLY A 154 -9.89 26.69 8.68
CA GLY A 154 -9.90 25.97 9.96
C GLY A 154 -9.89 24.44 9.85
N GLY A 155 -10.06 23.89 8.64
CA GLY A 155 -10.08 22.45 8.38
C GLY A 155 -8.76 21.74 8.68
N SER A 156 -8.79 20.41 8.57
CA SER A 156 -7.66 19.53 8.87
C SER A 156 -7.24 18.67 7.67
N PHE A 157 -5.97 18.30 7.63
CA PHE A 157 -5.39 17.44 6.61
C PHE A 157 -4.57 16.32 7.25
N ILE A 158 -4.83 15.08 6.86
CA ILE A 158 -4.05 13.91 7.29
C ILE A 158 -3.51 13.20 6.06
N ALA A 159 -2.20 12.99 5.98
CA ALA A 159 -1.63 12.28 4.83
C ALA A 159 -0.48 11.36 5.22
N LYS A 160 -0.42 10.20 4.58
CA LYS A 160 0.71 9.27 4.67
C LYS A 160 1.97 9.89 4.08
N MET A 161 3.09 9.71 4.77
CA MET A 161 4.42 10.06 4.31
C MET A 161 5.42 8.95 4.62
N PHE A 162 6.54 8.92 3.90
CA PHE A 162 7.70 8.10 4.21
C PHE A 162 8.79 8.97 4.83
N ARG A 163 9.39 8.49 5.93
CA ARG A 163 10.43 9.20 6.69
C ARG A 163 11.81 8.56 6.56
N SER A 164 12.29 8.34 5.34
CA SER A 164 13.64 7.78 5.14
C SER A 164 14.75 8.81 5.33
N SER A 165 14.51 10.11 5.07
CA SER A 165 15.52 11.15 5.27
C SER A 165 15.03 12.33 6.13
N LYS A 166 15.92 12.90 6.95
CA LYS A 166 15.63 14.10 7.74
C LYS A 166 15.24 15.28 6.83
N ALA A 167 16.03 15.50 5.77
CA ALA A 167 15.79 16.58 4.82
C ALA A 167 14.44 16.45 4.10
N GLY A 168 14.03 15.23 3.73
CA GLY A 168 12.73 14.97 3.12
C GLY A 168 11.58 15.34 4.06
N VAL A 169 11.67 14.92 5.33
CA VAL A 169 10.67 15.24 6.36
C VAL A 169 10.56 16.76 6.57
N GLU A 170 11.68 17.45 6.73
CA GLU A 170 11.72 18.91 6.90
C GLU A 170 11.14 19.66 5.70
N ALA A 171 11.46 19.21 4.49
CA ALA A 171 11.00 19.83 3.27
C ALA A 171 9.49 19.62 3.03
N ILE A 172 8.91 18.48 3.43
CA ILE A 172 7.47 18.29 3.37
C ILE A 172 6.77 19.08 4.48
N HIS A 173 7.29 19.03 5.71
CA HIS A 173 6.74 19.76 6.83
C HIS A 173 6.66 21.26 6.56
N SER A 174 7.72 21.86 6.00
CA SER A 174 7.74 23.29 5.67
C SER A 174 6.66 23.67 4.66
N ARG A 175 6.44 22.83 3.63
CA ARG A 175 5.41 23.05 2.60
C ARG A 175 4.00 22.94 3.16
N VAL A 176 3.74 21.97 4.04
CA VAL A 176 2.44 21.85 4.72
C VAL A 176 2.24 23.04 5.68
N SER A 177 3.28 23.47 6.38
CA SER A 177 3.22 24.59 7.34
C SER A 177 2.91 25.95 6.70
N ILE A 178 3.00 26.08 5.38
CA ILE A 178 2.53 27.29 4.66
C ILE A 178 1.02 27.45 4.80
N PHE A 179 0.28 26.33 4.84
CA PHE A 179 -1.18 26.32 4.78
C PHE A 179 -1.86 25.94 6.10
N PHE A 180 -1.10 25.51 7.11
CA PHE A 180 -1.62 25.01 8.38
C PHE A 180 -0.82 25.59 9.54
N LYS A 181 -1.52 25.95 10.63
CA LYS A 181 -0.86 26.55 11.81
C LYS A 181 -0.22 25.53 12.73
N ASP A 182 -0.74 24.31 12.73
CA ASP A 182 -0.27 23.24 13.59
C ASP A 182 -0.05 21.98 12.74
N VAL A 183 1.19 21.52 12.68
CA VAL A 183 1.63 20.39 11.87
C VAL A 183 2.46 19.47 12.75
N VAL A 184 2.01 18.22 12.89
CA VAL A 184 2.71 17.20 13.66
C VAL A 184 2.89 15.94 12.83
N ILE A 185 3.93 15.18 13.14
CA ILE A 185 4.16 13.87 12.56
C ILE A 185 3.68 12.81 13.55
N ALA A 186 2.79 11.95 13.10
CA ALA A 186 2.16 10.91 13.88
C ALA A 186 2.60 9.50 13.43
N LYS A 187 2.81 8.60 14.38
CA LYS A 187 3.07 7.17 14.12
C LYS A 187 2.07 6.31 14.90
N PRO A 188 1.02 5.83 14.24
CA PRO A 188 0.06 4.90 14.84
C PRO A 188 0.71 3.55 15.15
N ARG A 189 0.37 2.93 16.28
CA ARG A 189 0.86 1.58 16.64
C ARG A 189 0.44 0.47 15.66
N SER A 190 -0.65 0.69 14.93
CA SER A 190 -1.10 -0.20 13.85
C SER A 190 -0.22 -0.15 12.60
N SER A 191 0.67 0.85 12.50
CA SER A 191 1.74 0.93 11.53
C SER A 191 3.02 0.35 12.12
N ARG A 192 3.57 -0.70 11.50
CA ARG A 192 4.78 -1.42 11.93
C ARG A 192 5.94 -0.47 12.24
N ALA A 193 6.68 -0.70 13.33
CA ALA A 193 7.83 0.12 13.71
C ALA A 193 8.98 0.01 12.69
N SER A 194 9.09 -1.15 12.04
CA SER A 194 9.99 -1.41 10.91
C SER A 194 9.64 -0.62 9.63
N SER A 195 8.42 -0.11 9.52
CA SER A 195 8.01 0.71 8.38
C SER A 195 8.46 2.16 8.55
N ILE A 196 8.97 2.75 7.46
CA ILE A 196 9.26 4.18 7.34
C ILE A 196 7.99 5.04 7.21
N GLU A 197 6.81 4.41 7.17
CA GLU A 197 5.51 5.08 7.14
C GLU A 197 5.28 5.91 8.40
N SER A 198 4.83 7.14 8.23
CA SER A 198 4.26 8.01 9.26
C SER A 198 3.17 8.87 8.64
N PHE A 199 2.48 9.66 9.45
CA PHE A 199 1.37 10.49 9.00
C PHE A 199 1.60 11.93 9.38
N ILE A 200 1.40 12.83 8.43
CA ILE A 200 1.26 14.25 8.74
C ILE A 200 -0.15 14.46 9.26
N VAL A 201 -0.27 15.12 10.40
CA VAL A 201 -1.54 15.61 10.94
C VAL A 201 -1.44 17.12 11.01
N ALA A 202 -2.16 17.80 10.12
CA ALA A 202 -2.15 19.24 9.97
C ALA A 202 -3.52 19.83 10.30
N ARG A 203 -3.57 20.90 11.09
CA ARG A 203 -4.79 21.51 11.61
C ARG A 203 -4.80 23.02 11.37
N GLN A 204 -6.00 23.59 11.43
CA GLN A 204 -6.24 25.02 11.29
C GLN A 204 -5.79 25.54 9.91
N PHE A 205 -6.33 24.93 8.86
CA PHE A 205 -6.08 25.34 7.49
C PHE A 205 -6.34 26.84 7.27
N SER A 206 -5.40 27.52 6.60
CA SER A 206 -5.55 28.91 6.17
C SER A 206 -4.72 29.16 4.94
N LEU A 207 -5.33 29.76 3.91
CA LEU A 207 -4.60 30.21 2.73
C LEU A 207 -3.80 31.49 3.06
N PRO A 208 -2.56 31.62 2.56
CA PRO A 208 -1.86 32.90 2.57
C PRO A 208 -2.67 33.98 1.83
N PRO A 209 -2.62 35.26 2.27
CA PRO A 209 -3.46 36.33 1.70
C PRO A 209 -3.41 36.48 0.18
N ASP A 210 -2.24 36.27 -0.43
CA ASP A 210 -2.02 36.43 -1.87
C ASP A 210 -1.99 35.10 -2.64
N TYR A 211 -2.41 34.00 -1.99
CA TYR A 211 -2.40 32.68 -2.59
C TYR A 211 -3.76 32.35 -3.20
N THR A 212 -3.79 32.11 -4.51
CA THR A 212 -4.95 31.54 -5.20
C THR A 212 -4.71 30.06 -5.47
N PRO A 213 -5.54 29.15 -4.93
CA PRO A 213 -5.44 27.72 -5.21
C PRO A 213 -5.48 27.42 -6.71
N SER A 214 -4.54 26.60 -7.19
CA SER A 214 -4.45 26.21 -8.59
C SER A 214 -3.80 24.83 -8.71
N LEU A 215 -4.44 23.92 -9.44
CA LEU A 215 -3.88 22.58 -9.69
C LEU A 215 -2.85 22.55 -10.82
N SER A 216 -2.79 23.60 -11.64
CA SER A 216 -1.80 23.73 -12.73
C SER A 216 -0.39 24.07 -12.24
N ALA A 217 -0.24 24.51 -10.98
CA ALA A 217 1.04 24.79 -10.36
C ALA A 217 1.18 23.96 -9.08
N ILE A 218 2.33 23.29 -8.91
CA ILE A 218 2.66 22.64 -7.63
C ILE A 218 2.86 23.75 -6.58
N PRO A 219 2.28 23.64 -5.37
CA PRO A 219 2.48 24.62 -4.32
C PRO A 219 3.97 24.75 -4.01
N PHE A 220 4.53 25.91 -4.34
CA PHE A 220 5.88 26.33 -3.99
C PHE A 220 6.98 25.33 -4.39
N THR A 221 7.42 25.44 -5.65
CA THR A 221 8.76 24.96 -6.01
C THR A 221 9.81 25.78 -5.24
N PRO A 222 10.86 25.16 -4.67
CA PRO A 222 11.88 25.86 -3.88
C PRO A 222 12.60 26.99 -4.62
N HIS A 223 12.47 27.10 -5.95
CA HIS A 223 13.13 28.10 -6.75
C HIS A 223 12.44 29.47 -6.81
N GLN A 224 11.29 29.67 -6.16
CA GLN A 224 10.61 30.98 -6.16
C GLN A 224 10.76 31.81 -4.88
N GLN A 225 11.38 31.28 -3.83
CA GLN A 225 11.91 32.12 -2.75
C GLN A 225 13.42 32.18 -2.93
N GLY A 226 13.94 33.40 -3.09
CA GLY A 226 15.36 33.66 -3.33
C GLY A 226 16.28 32.95 -2.33
N GLU A 227 17.55 32.88 -2.68
CA GLU A 227 18.68 32.17 -2.06
C GLU A 227 18.96 32.44 -0.56
N ASN A 228 18.00 32.97 0.19
CA ASN A 228 18.09 33.33 1.61
C ASN A 228 17.01 32.69 2.49
N ALA A 229 16.47 31.51 2.13
CA ALA A 229 15.75 30.70 3.11
C ALA A 229 16.79 30.15 4.11
N THR A 230 16.98 30.86 5.21
CA THR A 230 17.86 30.42 6.31
C THR A 230 17.36 29.05 6.77
N TYR A 231 18.08 27.98 6.40
CA TYR A 231 17.85 26.66 6.96
C TYR A 231 18.06 26.79 8.46
N ASN A 232 16.94 26.86 9.19
CA ASN A 232 16.98 27.00 10.62
C ASN A 232 17.40 25.62 11.15
N GLU A 233 18.67 25.46 11.51
CA GLU A 233 19.30 24.18 11.89
C GLU A 233 18.62 23.46 13.09
N LYS A 234 17.60 24.09 13.69
CA LYS A 234 16.85 23.59 14.85
C LYS A 234 15.33 23.55 14.63
N LEU A 235 14.86 23.18 13.45
CA LEU A 235 13.43 22.85 13.30
C LEU A 235 13.13 21.52 14.01
N LEU A 236 12.64 21.60 15.25
CA LEU A 236 12.14 20.45 15.99
C LEU A 236 10.71 20.16 15.54
N ILE A 237 10.55 19.20 14.66
CA ILE A 237 9.25 18.73 14.19
C ILE A 237 8.68 17.78 15.25
N PRO A 238 7.50 18.07 15.84
CA PRO A 238 6.89 17.19 16.82
C PRO A 238 6.59 15.81 16.23
N PHE A 239 7.03 14.76 16.93
CA PHE A 239 6.75 13.37 16.58
C PHE A 239 5.94 12.72 17.70
N ILE A 240 4.74 12.24 17.38
CA ILE A 240 3.77 11.74 18.33
C ILE A 240 3.43 10.29 17.97
N THR A 241 3.54 9.38 18.92
CA THR A 241 3.03 8.01 18.76
C THR A 241 1.55 7.97 19.11
N CYS A 242 0.75 7.19 18.37
CA CYS A 242 -0.70 7.10 18.57
C CYS A 242 -1.15 5.68 18.93
N GLY A 243 -2.15 5.56 19.81
CA GLY A 243 -2.73 4.30 20.29
C GLY A 243 -2.23 3.86 21.68
N ASP A 244 -2.98 2.96 22.34
CA ASP A 244 -2.68 2.50 23.71
C ASP A 244 -1.34 1.73 23.77
N LEU A 245 -0.47 2.12 24.71
CA LEU A 245 0.79 1.43 25.01
C LEU A 245 0.61 0.00 25.50
N ARG A 246 -0.56 -0.31 26.08
CA ARG A 246 -0.94 -1.65 26.52
C ARG A 246 -1.67 -2.45 25.44
N GLY A 247 -1.96 -1.82 24.31
CA GLY A 247 -2.64 -2.44 23.18
C GLY A 247 -1.73 -3.37 22.38
N TRP A 248 -2.28 -3.88 21.29
CA TRP A 248 -1.55 -4.74 20.37
C TRP A 248 -0.34 -4.02 19.75
N ASP A 249 0.72 -4.78 19.54
CA ASP A 249 1.93 -4.37 18.82
C ASP A 249 1.84 -4.87 17.38
N GLY A 250 1.97 -3.94 16.43
CA GLY A 250 1.89 -4.22 15.00
C GLY A 250 3.04 -5.06 14.46
N ASP A 251 4.16 -5.17 15.19
CA ASP A 251 5.29 -6.02 14.83
C ASP A 251 5.23 -7.42 15.49
N THR A 252 4.34 -7.62 16.46
CA THR A 252 4.25 -8.87 17.22
C THR A 252 3.23 -9.85 16.62
N SER A 253 3.60 -11.13 16.54
CA SER A 253 2.66 -12.22 16.24
C SER A 253 2.04 -12.75 17.53
N TYR A 254 0.72 -12.91 17.56
CA TYR A 254 -0.01 -13.40 18.74
C TYR A 254 -0.66 -14.77 18.49
N PRO A 255 -0.63 -15.67 19.48
CA PRO A 255 -1.22 -17.00 19.35
C PRO A 255 -2.71 -16.89 19.02
N LEU A 256 -3.17 -17.80 18.15
CA LEU A 256 -4.57 -17.88 17.80
C LEU A 256 -5.37 -18.62 18.88
N PRO A 257 -6.59 -18.16 19.21
CA PRO A 257 -7.52 -18.92 20.04
C PRO A 257 -7.82 -20.30 19.45
N GLU A 258 -8.12 -21.26 20.32
CA GLU A 258 -8.55 -22.59 19.89
C GLU A 258 -9.88 -22.48 19.11
N GLY A 259 -9.97 -23.13 17.94
CA GLY A 259 -11.14 -23.04 17.07
C GLY A 259 -11.22 -21.80 16.17
N TYR A 260 -10.18 -20.95 16.14
CA TYR A 260 -10.17 -19.77 15.25
C TYR A 260 -10.29 -20.15 13.77
N SER A 261 -11.30 -19.60 13.10
CA SER A 261 -11.50 -19.72 11.66
C SER A 261 -10.99 -18.48 10.93
N VAL A 262 -10.22 -18.69 9.87
CA VAL A 262 -9.76 -17.61 8.99
C VAL A 262 -10.96 -16.99 8.27
N LEU A 263 -11.14 -15.68 8.45
CA LEU A 263 -12.14 -14.91 7.71
C LEU A 263 -11.60 -14.47 6.34
N GLU A 264 -12.49 -14.37 5.37
CA GLU A 264 -12.19 -13.79 4.05
C GLU A 264 -12.07 -12.26 4.13
N PRO A 265 -11.36 -11.60 3.19
CA PRO A 265 -11.39 -10.15 3.09
C PRO A 265 -12.82 -9.62 2.92
N VAL A 266 -13.17 -8.57 3.66
CA VAL A 266 -14.51 -7.97 3.64
C VAL A 266 -14.90 -7.51 2.24
N GLN A 267 -13.96 -6.87 1.53
CA GLN A 267 -14.09 -6.49 0.14
C GLN A 267 -12.70 -6.23 -0.44
N GLY A 268 -12.29 -7.01 -1.42
CA GLY A 268 -11.08 -6.77 -2.20
C GLY A 268 -11.27 -5.67 -3.27
N PRO A 269 -10.18 -5.22 -3.92
CA PRO A 269 -10.25 -4.33 -5.08
C PRO A 269 -11.17 -4.92 -6.17
N ILE A 270 -11.99 -4.08 -6.80
CA ILE A 270 -12.88 -4.51 -7.90
C ILE A 270 -12.07 -4.82 -9.16
N SER A 271 -11.08 -3.98 -9.45
CA SER A 271 -10.17 -4.10 -10.58
C SER A 271 -8.76 -3.85 -10.07
N PRO A 272 -8.09 -4.85 -9.49
CA PRO A 272 -6.74 -4.66 -8.97
C PRO A 272 -5.79 -4.24 -10.09
N ALA A 273 -4.86 -3.33 -9.82
CA ALA A 273 -3.88 -2.83 -10.80
C ALA A 273 -3.06 -3.95 -11.47
N TYR A 274 -2.82 -5.05 -10.74
CA TYR A 274 -2.11 -6.23 -11.25
C TYR A 274 -2.92 -7.04 -12.27
N GLU A 275 -4.25 -6.88 -12.35
CA GLU A 275 -5.09 -7.69 -13.23
C GLU A 275 -4.76 -7.45 -14.71
N GLU A 276 -4.48 -6.20 -15.10
CA GLU A 276 -4.01 -5.87 -16.45
C GLU A 276 -2.61 -6.40 -16.73
N ALA A 277 -1.70 -6.32 -15.76
CA ALA A 277 -0.35 -6.85 -15.90
C ALA A 277 -0.36 -8.38 -16.11
N VAL A 278 -1.22 -9.07 -15.35
CA VAL A 278 -1.46 -10.51 -15.49
C VAL A 278 -2.13 -10.83 -16.84
N LYS A 279 -3.14 -10.05 -17.28
CA LYS A 279 -3.82 -10.25 -18.57
C LYS A 279 -2.92 -9.97 -19.78
N ARG A 280 -2.13 -8.90 -19.78
CA ARG A 280 -1.19 -8.55 -20.86
C ARG A 280 -0.10 -9.61 -21.02
N ARG A 281 0.36 -10.22 -19.92
CA ARG A 281 1.29 -11.35 -19.98
C ARG A 281 0.61 -12.65 -20.47
N ARG A 282 -0.64 -12.92 -20.08
CA ARG A 282 -1.43 -14.05 -20.60
C ARG A 282 -1.68 -13.99 -22.11
N GLY A 283 -1.79 -12.79 -22.69
CA GLY A 283 -1.98 -12.60 -24.13
C GLY A 283 -0.76 -12.86 -25.00
N TYR A 284 0.45 -12.97 -24.42
CA TYR A 284 1.69 -13.20 -25.19
C TYR A 284 1.95 -14.69 -25.51
N GLN A 285 1.13 -15.60 -24.99
CA GLN A 285 1.20 -17.04 -25.27
C GLN A 285 -0.09 -17.58 -25.87
N ALA A 286 -0.43 -17.17 -27.10
CA ALA A 286 -1.36 -17.92 -27.95
C ALA A 286 -1.28 -17.49 -29.42
N GLU A 287 -0.31 -18.02 -30.17
CA GLU A 287 -0.57 -18.46 -31.56
C GLU A 287 0.28 -19.72 -31.86
N PRO A 288 -0.30 -20.93 -31.80
CA PRO A 288 0.25 -22.09 -32.47
C PRO A 288 -0.17 -22.03 -33.94
N SER A 289 0.82 -21.93 -34.83
CA SER A 289 0.64 -22.06 -36.26
C SER A 289 0.02 -23.41 -36.62
N SER A 290 -1.09 -23.36 -37.34
CA SER A 290 -1.77 -24.53 -37.88
C SER A 290 -0.90 -25.19 -38.96
N SER A 291 -0.52 -26.46 -38.76
CA SER A 291 -0.31 -27.36 -39.89
C SER A 291 -0.70 -28.79 -39.54
N SER A 292 -1.60 -29.33 -40.36
CA SER A 292 -2.13 -30.67 -40.35
C SER A 292 -1.08 -31.69 -40.80
N SER A 293 -0.97 -32.83 -40.12
CA SER A 293 -0.83 -34.13 -40.80
C SER A 293 -1.10 -35.30 -39.85
N THR A 294 -1.86 -36.25 -40.39
CA THR A 294 -2.33 -37.49 -39.80
C THR A 294 -1.21 -38.54 -39.77
N SER A 295 -0.99 -39.27 -38.66
CA SER A 295 -0.65 -40.71 -38.74
C SER A 295 -0.77 -41.45 -37.39
N VAL A 296 -1.59 -42.51 -37.47
CA VAL A 296 -1.60 -43.84 -36.83
C VAL A 296 -0.69 -44.14 -35.61
N LEU A 297 -1.34 -44.65 -34.55
CA LEU A 297 -0.79 -45.28 -33.34
C LEU A 297 0.08 -46.52 -33.59
N PRO A 298 1.00 -46.83 -32.66
CA PRO A 298 0.84 -48.09 -31.92
C PRO A 298 0.93 -47.93 -30.39
N LYS A 299 0.34 -48.89 -29.69
CA LYS A 299 0.28 -49.00 -28.22
C LYS A 299 1.65 -49.36 -27.62
N SER A 300 2.04 -48.70 -26.53
CA SER A 300 2.91 -49.25 -25.48
C SER A 300 2.65 -48.55 -24.12
N ASP A 301 2.93 -49.27 -23.04
CA ASP A 301 2.58 -49.10 -21.61
C ASP A 301 2.85 -47.70 -20.97
N PRO A 302 2.23 -47.37 -19.81
CA PRO A 302 2.21 -46.00 -19.30
C PRO A 302 3.53 -45.64 -18.58
N PRO A 303 4.18 -44.52 -18.94
CA PRO A 303 5.02 -43.80 -18.01
C PRO A 303 4.16 -42.78 -17.26
N THR A 304 4.25 -42.74 -15.94
CA THR A 304 3.73 -41.64 -15.13
C THR A 304 4.57 -40.39 -15.44
N VAL A 305 4.25 -39.68 -16.52
CA VAL A 305 4.91 -38.42 -16.87
C VAL A 305 4.29 -37.34 -16.00
N THR A 306 4.95 -36.99 -14.90
CA THR A 306 4.72 -35.71 -14.23
C THR A 306 5.09 -34.60 -15.21
N SER A 307 4.07 -33.96 -15.80
CA SER A 307 4.23 -32.75 -16.60
C SER A 307 5.00 -31.70 -15.81
N THR A 308 5.98 -31.05 -16.46
CA THR A 308 6.78 -29.96 -15.88
C THR A 308 6.43 -28.64 -16.54
N MET A 309 6.63 -27.54 -15.83
CA MET A 309 6.46 -26.16 -16.30
C MET A 309 7.72 -25.36 -16.01
N ASP A 310 8.04 -24.42 -16.88
CA ASP A 310 9.16 -23.52 -16.69
C ASP A 310 8.73 -22.29 -15.91
N VAL A 311 9.52 -21.93 -14.90
CA VAL A 311 9.36 -20.72 -14.07
C VAL A 311 10.65 -19.93 -14.13
N THR A 312 10.54 -18.62 -14.32
CA THR A 312 11.70 -17.71 -14.33
C THR A 312 11.94 -17.20 -12.92
N LEU A 313 13.14 -17.39 -12.38
CA LEU A 313 13.57 -16.80 -11.11
C LEU A 313 14.46 -15.60 -11.38
N ASN A 314 14.17 -14.47 -10.71
CA ASN A 314 15.08 -13.32 -10.69
C ASN A 314 15.55 -12.99 -9.29
N PHE A 315 16.75 -12.42 -9.20
CA PHE A 315 17.39 -12.04 -7.95
C PHE A 315 17.95 -10.62 -8.06
N GLY A 316 17.72 -9.80 -7.03
CA GLY A 316 18.20 -8.43 -6.95
C GLY A 316 18.45 -7.95 -5.53
N GLY A 317 18.97 -6.73 -5.39
CA GLY A 317 19.24 -6.12 -4.09
C GLY A 317 20.33 -6.82 -3.27
N GLY A 318 21.19 -7.63 -3.92
CA GLY A 318 22.21 -8.45 -3.27
C GLY A 318 21.79 -9.92 -3.06
N ALA A 319 20.52 -10.25 -3.28
CA ALA A 319 20.04 -11.63 -3.20
C ALA A 319 20.67 -12.53 -4.28
N GLU A 320 21.16 -11.96 -5.39
CA GLU A 320 21.88 -12.70 -6.43
C GLU A 320 23.15 -13.39 -5.90
N LEU A 321 23.76 -12.88 -4.82
CA LEU A 321 24.93 -13.49 -4.19
C LEU A 321 24.62 -14.87 -3.61
N LEU A 322 23.38 -15.11 -3.17
CA LEU A 322 22.94 -16.39 -2.62
C LEU A 322 22.82 -17.49 -3.69
N VAL A 323 22.81 -17.10 -4.97
CA VAL A 323 22.67 -17.99 -6.12
C VAL A 323 23.87 -17.88 -7.08
N GLY A 324 25.04 -17.52 -6.54
CA GLY A 324 26.29 -17.46 -7.30
C GLY A 324 26.36 -16.30 -8.30
N GLY A 325 25.70 -15.18 -8.02
CA GLY A 325 25.72 -13.94 -8.82
C GLY A 325 24.78 -13.96 -10.04
N LYS A 326 24.00 -15.03 -10.24
CA LYS A 326 23.07 -15.15 -11.36
C LYS A 326 21.78 -14.37 -11.07
N LYS A 327 21.56 -13.29 -11.83
CA LYS A 327 20.36 -12.45 -11.68
C LYS A 327 19.09 -13.06 -12.22
N GLN A 328 19.17 -14.00 -13.17
CA GLN A 328 18.01 -14.65 -13.77
C GLN A 328 18.32 -16.13 -14.08
N GLN A 329 17.37 -17.02 -13.79
CA GLN A 329 17.46 -18.46 -14.09
C GLN A 329 16.08 -19.03 -14.40
N ILE A 330 15.96 -19.82 -15.46
CA ILE A 330 14.72 -20.57 -15.76
C ILE A 330 14.86 -21.97 -15.17
N ILE A 331 13.83 -22.40 -14.43
CA ILE A 331 13.84 -23.69 -13.74
C ILE A 331 12.61 -24.52 -14.13
N PRO A 332 12.76 -25.85 -14.30
CA PRO A 332 11.63 -26.75 -14.47
C PRO A 332 11.05 -27.14 -13.10
N LEU A 333 9.75 -26.96 -12.91
CA LEU A 333 9.01 -27.42 -11.74
C LEU A 333 7.84 -28.32 -12.16
N PRO A 334 7.40 -29.28 -11.34
CA PRO A 334 6.18 -30.05 -11.62
C PRO A 334 4.96 -29.12 -11.81
N THR A 335 4.10 -29.43 -12.79
CA THR A 335 2.86 -28.67 -13.01
C THR A 335 1.98 -28.72 -11.75
N GLY A 336 1.46 -27.57 -11.33
CA GLY A 336 0.67 -27.45 -10.10
C GLY A 336 1.50 -27.21 -8.83
N SER A 337 2.81 -27.01 -8.96
CA SER A 337 3.67 -26.59 -7.84
C SER A 337 3.23 -25.23 -7.30
N SER A 338 3.22 -25.07 -5.98
CA SER A 338 3.02 -23.76 -5.36
C SER A 338 4.34 -23.02 -5.13
N ILE A 339 4.28 -21.75 -4.74
CA ILE A 339 5.46 -21.00 -4.27
C ILE A 339 6.16 -21.73 -3.12
N LYS A 340 5.42 -22.40 -2.23
CA LYS A 340 6.03 -23.24 -1.19
C LYS A 340 6.93 -24.33 -1.79
N ASN A 341 6.45 -25.02 -2.82
CA ASN A 341 7.23 -26.06 -3.49
C ASN A 341 8.45 -25.49 -4.20
N LEU A 342 8.32 -24.28 -4.78
CA LEU A 342 9.46 -23.54 -5.32
C LEU A 342 10.51 -23.25 -4.23
N LEU A 343 10.11 -22.70 -3.08
CA LEU A 343 11.04 -22.38 -1.98
C LEU A 343 11.75 -23.64 -1.46
N GLU A 344 11.00 -24.73 -1.26
CA GLU A 344 11.55 -26.05 -0.89
C GLU A 344 12.55 -26.56 -1.95
N TRP A 345 12.23 -26.39 -3.24
CA TRP A 345 13.14 -26.75 -4.32
C TRP A 345 14.41 -25.90 -4.34
N MET A 346 14.29 -24.58 -4.13
CA MET A 346 15.42 -23.64 -4.21
C MET A 346 16.53 -23.94 -3.20
N ILE A 347 16.20 -24.49 -2.03
CA ILE A 347 17.16 -24.86 -0.98
C ILE A 347 17.50 -26.36 -0.97
N SER A 348 16.95 -27.13 -1.91
CA SER A 348 17.26 -28.55 -2.04
C SER A 348 18.68 -28.78 -2.60
N ASP A 349 19.16 -30.02 -2.52
CA ASP A 349 20.44 -30.44 -3.10
C ASP A 349 20.55 -30.13 -4.61
N HIS A 350 19.42 -30.01 -5.30
CA HIS A 350 19.33 -29.68 -6.73
C HIS A 350 18.88 -28.23 -7.00
N GLY A 351 18.61 -27.44 -5.97
CA GLY A 351 18.15 -26.06 -6.05
C GLY A 351 19.23 -25.05 -6.41
N VAL A 352 18.87 -23.76 -6.38
CA VAL A 352 19.76 -22.64 -6.75
C VAL A 352 20.53 -22.05 -5.56
N VAL A 353 20.06 -22.22 -4.33
CA VAL A 353 20.70 -21.71 -3.12
C VAL A 353 21.54 -22.81 -2.49
N LYS A 354 22.86 -22.72 -2.63
CA LYS A 354 23.80 -23.74 -2.14
C LYS A 354 24.42 -23.42 -0.80
N GLU A 355 24.56 -22.14 -0.49
CA GLU A 355 25.21 -21.67 0.72
C GLU A 355 24.26 -20.78 1.50
N ARG A 356 24.27 -20.98 2.82
CA ARG A 356 23.52 -20.16 3.78
C ARG A 356 22.04 -19.96 3.41
N PRO A 357 21.25 -21.03 3.21
CA PRO A 357 19.83 -20.93 2.87
C PRO A 357 19.02 -20.14 3.90
N GLU A 358 19.50 -20.06 5.16
CA GLU A 358 18.90 -19.25 6.22
C GLU A 358 18.87 -17.75 5.92
N LEU A 359 19.68 -17.28 4.96
CA LEU A 359 19.67 -15.89 4.51
C LEU A 359 18.51 -15.59 3.56
N LEU A 360 17.98 -16.60 2.86
CA LEU A 360 16.81 -16.48 1.98
C LEU A 360 15.51 -16.93 2.65
N ILE A 361 15.56 -18.05 3.38
CA ILE A 361 14.39 -18.73 3.97
C ILE A 361 14.59 -18.90 5.46
N LEU A 362 13.60 -18.50 6.26
CA LEU A 362 13.60 -18.62 7.72
C LEU A 362 12.26 -19.19 8.20
N ASN A 363 12.30 -20.35 8.86
CA ASN A 363 11.11 -21.06 9.37
C ASN A 363 10.05 -21.38 8.28
N ASP A 364 10.47 -22.01 7.18
CA ASP A 364 9.63 -22.42 6.03
C ASP A 364 8.94 -21.26 5.29
N ASP A 365 9.43 -20.03 5.45
CA ASP A 365 8.95 -18.82 4.78
C ASP A 365 10.14 -17.97 4.32
N VAL A 366 9.90 -17.01 3.43
CA VAL A 366 10.96 -16.09 2.99
C VAL A 366 11.37 -15.17 4.13
N ARG A 367 12.69 -14.99 4.29
CA ARG A 367 13.26 -14.20 5.38
C ARG A 367 12.74 -12.75 5.33
N PRO A 368 12.37 -12.15 6.48
CA PRO A 368 12.05 -10.73 6.53
C PRO A 368 13.19 -9.87 5.97
N GLY A 369 12.84 -8.89 5.14
CA GLY A 369 13.81 -8.09 4.39
C GLY A 369 14.12 -8.64 2.99
N ILE A 370 13.40 -9.65 2.53
CA ILE A 370 13.38 -10.09 1.13
C ILE A 370 11.98 -9.89 0.59
N LEU A 371 11.86 -9.00 -0.39
CA LEU A 371 10.66 -8.78 -1.17
C LEU A 371 10.53 -9.91 -2.21
N VAL A 372 9.34 -10.47 -2.33
CA VAL A 372 9.02 -11.50 -3.32
C VAL A 372 7.91 -10.98 -4.22
N LEU A 373 8.18 -10.93 -5.51
CA LEU A 373 7.21 -10.56 -6.52
C LEU A 373 6.90 -11.77 -7.40
N ILE A 374 5.64 -11.97 -7.73
CA ILE A 374 5.19 -12.94 -8.74
C ILE A 374 4.63 -12.12 -9.89
N ASN A 375 5.27 -12.17 -11.06
CA ASN A 375 4.94 -11.35 -12.23
C ASN A 375 4.84 -9.85 -11.87
N ASP A 376 5.86 -9.34 -11.15
CA ASP A 376 5.95 -7.97 -10.61
C ASP A 376 4.87 -7.57 -9.61
N THR A 377 4.10 -8.54 -9.11
CA THR A 377 3.07 -8.30 -8.07
C THR A 377 3.57 -8.82 -6.73
N ASP A 378 3.45 -8.03 -5.67
CA ASP A 378 3.79 -8.47 -4.32
C ASP A 378 3.04 -9.76 -3.98
N TRP A 379 3.80 -10.81 -3.67
CA TRP A 379 3.24 -12.12 -3.34
C TRP A 379 2.31 -12.11 -2.12
N GLU A 380 2.35 -11.07 -1.27
CA GLU A 380 1.40 -10.87 -0.17
C GLU A 380 -0.04 -10.74 -0.69
N LEU A 381 -0.22 -10.27 -1.92
CA LEU A 381 -1.50 -10.15 -2.62
C LEU A 381 -1.88 -11.43 -3.39
N CYS A 382 -0.94 -12.34 -3.56
CA CYS A 382 -1.09 -13.58 -4.35
C CYS A 382 -1.24 -14.83 -3.47
N ASP A 383 -1.66 -14.71 -2.21
CA ASP A 383 -1.71 -15.82 -1.25
C ASP A 383 -0.34 -16.45 -0.91
N LYS A 384 0.76 -15.71 -1.11
CA LYS A 384 2.13 -16.05 -0.72
C LYS A 384 2.53 -17.46 -1.15
N THR A 385 2.81 -18.34 -0.18
CA THR A 385 3.27 -19.71 -0.40
C THR A 385 2.22 -20.64 -1.03
N VAL A 386 0.95 -20.22 -1.05
CA VAL A 386 -0.18 -21.01 -1.57
C VAL A 386 -0.40 -20.75 -3.06
N TYR A 387 0.11 -19.65 -3.61
CA TYR A 387 0.02 -19.35 -5.03
C TYR A 387 0.46 -20.54 -5.88
N LEU A 388 -0.42 -21.03 -6.76
CA LEU A 388 -0.11 -22.10 -7.71
C LEU A 388 0.60 -21.51 -8.91
N LEU A 389 1.88 -21.82 -9.05
CA LEU A 389 2.70 -21.37 -10.15
C LEU A 389 2.13 -21.91 -11.47
N GLN A 390 2.19 -21.05 -12.48
CA GLN A 390 1.77 -21.35 -13.85
C GLN A 390 2.99 -21.36 -14.77
N PRO A 391 2.92 -22.05 -15.92
CA PRO A 391 3.97 -21.99 -16.93
C PRO A 391 4.28 -20.55 -17.34
N GLY A 392 5.56 -20.17 -17.31
CA GLY A 392 6.03 -18.84 -17.67
C GLY A 392 5.96 -17.80 -16.55
N ASP A 393 5.51 -18.17 -15.34
CA ASP A 393 5.54 -17.25 -14.19
C ASP A 393 6.98 -16.79 -13.88
N GLU A 394 7.08 -15.53 -13.48
CA GLU A 394 8.32 -14.89 -13.08
C GLU A 394 8.29 -14.62 -11.57
N VAL A 395 9.20 -15.20 -10.81
CA VAL A 395 9.31 -15.04 -9.37
C VAL A 395 10.61 -14.30 -9.05
N THR A 396 10.47 -13.09 -8.50
CA THR A 396 11.59 -12.18 -8.25
C THR A 396 11.83 -12.04 -6.75
N PHE A 397 13.06 -12.29 -6.32
CA PHE A 397 13.52 -12.14 -4.94
C PHE A 397 14.46 -10.94 -4.83
N ILE A 398 14.08 -9.92 -4.08
CA ILE A 398 14.87 -8.69 -3.89
C ILE A 398 15.19 -8.54 -2.42
N SER A 399 16.48 -8.55 -2.07
CA SER A 399 16.89 -8.16 -0.72
C SER A 399 16.71 -6.65 -0.54
N THR A 400 15.89 -6.25 0.43
CA THR A 400 15.63 -4.84 0.79
C THR A 400 16.53 -4.37 1.93
N LEU A 401 17.27 -5.28 2.57
CA LEU A 401 18.29 -4.96 3.55
C LEU A 401 19.56 -4.48 2.82
N HIS A 402 19.74 -3.16 2.72
CA HIS A 402 21.00 -2.59 2.29
C HIS A 402 22.01 -2.69 3.44
N GLY A 403 23.07 -3.49 3.25
CA GLY A 403 24.33 -3.39 3.99
C GLY A 403 24.31 -3.77 5.46
N GLY A 404 24.78 -4.98 5.77
CA GLY A 404 25.33 -5.36 7.06
C GLY A 404 26.61 -6.15 6.84
#